data_AF-A0AAD9PPR1-F1
#
_entry.id   AF-A0AAD9PPR1-F1
#
_cell.length_a   1.000
_cell.length_b   1.000
_cell.length_c   1.000
_cell.angle_alpha   90.00
_cell.angle_beta   90.00
_cell.angle_gamma   90.00
#
_symmetry.space_group_name_H-M   'P 1'
#
loop_
_entity.id
_entity.type
_entity.pdbx_description
1 polymer ?
#
loop_
_entity_poly.entity_id
_entity_poly.type
_entity_poly.pdbx_seq_one_letter_code
_entity_poly.pdbx_strand_id
1 'polypeptide(L)'
;MATGSEYTEEQLNYYRICCITTDELTDGLRTIFKQEWDNRYATTLGEWKDEAKNGQDFKNGESPRNQASNRELLATMINGNRAEWDCSMLFYAILYSDCIGRGLNVVVRSNIDDLRKFRYQDFAHLPRGQISEPKFQSAITKLQGVFQALGLSTVKIQEIRNQANFSISHLNKTLKEVDKLKQEVKVLEEQLQRTVTSEALHLDLNEGAIHLTFPPDTVAEPTDIMVYKWKYGACLPQLTEHEAVVSNVIEISAAPEVGGLKFNSEVKLVLSHSAAGLEGYEVVLKRLIDKEKNQWEETAGCDDIRQVSGNDFYPV
;
A
#
# COMPACT_ATOMS: atom_id res chain seq x y z
N MET A 1 -4.28 37.24 0.90
CA MET A 1 -4.95 36.22 0.07
C MET A 1 -5.64 35.27 1.02
N ALA A 2 -6.97 35.15 0.94
CA ALA A 2 -7.73 34.27 1.82
C ALA A 2 -7.28 32.82 1.58
N THR A 3 -6.71 32.19 2.60
CA THR A 3 -6.47 30.75 2.64
C THR A 3 -7.84 30.08 2.54
N GLY A 4 -8.18 29.58 1.36
CA GLY A 4 -9.38 28.75 1.19
C GLY A 4 -9.28 27.58 2.17
N SER A 5 -10.37 27.34 2.90
CA SER A 5 -10.51 26.17 3.77
C SER A 5 -10.08 24.91 3.02
N GLU A 6 -9.23 24.08 3.64
CA GLU A 6 -8.70 22.81 3.08
C GLU A 6 -9.82 21.84 2.67
N TYR A 7 -11.01 22.05 3.24
CA TYR A 7 -12.22 21.27 2.99
C TYR A 7 -13.44 22.14 2.72
N THR A 8 -14.39 21.64 1.95
CA THR A 8 -15.74 22.22 1.92
C THR A 8 -16.49 21.88 3.21
N GLU A 9 -17.51 22.67 3.56
CA GLU A 9 -18.33 22.39 4.76
C GLU A 9 -18.99 21.00 4.68
N GLU A 10 -19.41 20.57 3.49
CA GLU A 10 -20.01 19.25 3.29
C GLU A 10 -19.00 18.10 3.50
N GLN A 11 -17.72 18.33 3.18
CA GLN A 11 -16.65 17.39 3.48
C GLN A 11 -16.35 17.36 4.98
N LEU A 12 -16.30 18.52 5.64
CA LEU A 12 -16.14 18.59 7.10
C LEU A 12 -17.27 17.84 7.81
N ASN A 13 -18.53 18.06 7.41
CA ASN A 13 -19.66 17.34 7.97
C ASN A 13 -19.54 15.83 7.79
N TYR A 14 -18.99 15.37 6.65
CA TYR A 14 -18.76 13.95 6.42
C TYR A 14 -17.72 13.41 7.40
N TYR A 15 -16.58 14.09 7.56
CA TYR A 15 -15.54 13.67 8.49
C TYR A 15 -16.01 13.66 9.95
N ARG A 16 -16.82 14.66 10.37
CA ARG A 16 -17.44 14.69 11.69
C ARG A 16 -18.28 13.43 11.93
N ILE A 17 -19.10 13.03 10.96
CA ILE A 17 -19.90 11.79 11.06
C ILE A 17 -19.00 10.54 11.08
N CYS A 18 -17.93 10.50 10.27
CA CYS A 18 -16.97 9.39 10.31
C CYS A 18 -16.43 9.20 11.73
N CYS A 19 -15.86 10.26 12.34
CA CYS A 19 -15.29 10.18 13.68
C CYS A 19 -16.34 9.75 14.73
N ILE A 20 -17.55 10.30 14.66
CA ILE A 20 -18.63 9.91 15.59
C ILE A 20 -19.00 8.42 15.42
N THR A 21 -19.06 7.92 14.19
CA THR A 21 -19.47 6.54 13.91
C THR A 21 -18.38 5.50 14.15
N THR A 22 -17.10 5.87 13.98
CA THR A 22 -15.98 4.95 14.23
C THR A 22 -15.60 4.91 15.69
N ASP A 23 -15.62 6.05 16.38
CA ASP A 23 -15.02 6.16 17.71
C ASP A 23 -16.12 6.19 18.77
N GLU A 24 -16.94 7.24 18.75
CA GLU A 24 -17.94 7.50 19.79
C GLU A 24 -19.06 6.45 19.83
N LEU A 25 -19.54 6.00 18.66
CA LEU A 25 -20.51 4.93 18.56
C LEU A 25 -19.93 3.62 19.09
N THR A 26 -18.68 3.27 18.72
CA THR A 26 -18.03 2.05 19.19
C THR A 26 -17.85 2.07 20.70
N ASP A 27 -17.38 3.18 21.27
CA ASP A 27 -17.21 3.34 22.73
C ASP A 27 -18.55 3.27 23.49
N GLY A 28 -19.61 3.86 22.92
CA GLY A 28 -20.97 3.72 23.43
C GLY A 28 -21.42 2.26 23.48
N LEU A 29 -21.22 1.52 22.40
CA LEU A 29 -21.56 0.09 22.34
C LEU A 29 -20.74 -0.75 23.33
N ARG A 30 -19.44 -0.47 23.50
CA ARG A 30 -18.60 -1.14 24.52
C ARG A 30 -19.16 -0.95 25.92
N THR A 31 -19.62 0.27 26.22
CA THR A 31 -20.23 0.62 27.51
C THR A 31 -21.52 -0.18 27.74
N ILE A 32 -22.42 -0.18 26.77
CA ILE A 32 -23.70 -0.91 26.86
C ILE A 32 -23.47 -2.42 26.98
N PHE A 33 -22.56 -2.99 26.20
CA PHE A 33 -22.24 -4.42 26.30
C PHE A 33 -21.82 -4.80 27.72
N LYS A 34 -20.88 -4.05 28.33
CA LYS A 34 -20.42 -4.34 29.69
C LYS A 34 -21.54 -4.20 30.71
N GLN A 35 -22.32 -3.13 30.63
CA GLN A 35 -23.45 -2.92 31.52
C GLN A 35 -24.44 -4.10 31.44
N GLU A 36 -24.80 -4.53 30.24
CA GLU A 36 -25.71 -5.66 30.04
C GLU A 36 -25.12 -7.01 30.49
N TRP A 37 -23.81 -7.21 30.30
CA TRP A 37 -23.13 -8.38 30.84
C TRP A 37 -23.15 -8.39 32.37
N ASP A 38 -22.70 -7.31 33.01
CA ASP A 38 -22.57 -7.23 34.47
C ASP A 38 -23.92 -7.36 35.15
N ASN A 39 -24.96 -6.73 34.61
CA ASN A 39 -26.33 -6.87 35.11
C ASN A 39 -26.83 -8.32 35.14
N ARG A 40 -26.31 -9.19 34.27
CA ARG A 40 -26.73 -10.58 34.14
C ARG A 40 -25.82 -11.53 34.89
N TYR A 41 -24.51 -11.26 34.87
CA TYR A 41 -23.50 -12.26 35.17
C TYR A 41 -22.53 -11.86 36.28
N ALA A 42 -22.58 -10.62 36.81
CA ALA A 42 -21.66 -10.18 37.86
C ALA A 42 -21.60 -11.14 39.07
N THR A 43 -22.71 -11.76 39.44
CA THR A 43 -22.79 -12.69 40.58
C THR A 43 -22.49 -14.15 40.22
N THR A 44 -22.58 -14.53 38.95
CA THR A 44 -22.47 -15.94 38.50
C THR A 44 -21.16 -16.23 37.77
N LEU A 45 -20.80 -15.42 36.78
CA LEU A 45 -19.55 -15.54 36.00
C LEU A 45 -18.53 -14.46 36.36
N GLY A 46 -18.98 -13.40 37.04
CA GLY A 46 -18.19 -12.23 37.37
C GLY A 46 -18.43 -11.07 36.41
N GLU A 47 -17.99 -9.88 36.83
CA GLU A 47 -18.01 -8.67 36.01
C GLU A 47 -17.09 -8.81 34.79
N TRP A 48 -17.40 -8.07 33.73
CA TRP A 48 -16.54 -7.96 32.56
C TRP A 48 -15.32 -7.07 32.88
N LYS A 49 -14.12 -7.64 32.78
CA LYS A 49 -12.84 -6.98 33.08
C LYS A 49 -11.89 -6.94 31.89
N ASP A 50 -12.37 -7.28 30.69
CA ASP A 50 -11.56 -7.35 29.47
C ASP A 50 -10.45 -8.40 29.52
N GLU A 51 -10.69 -9.49 30.25
CA GLU A 51 -9.75 -10.61 30.38
C GLU A 51 -10.17 -11.79 29.50
N ALA A 52 -9.21 -12.62 29.09
CA ALA A 52 -9.46 -13.83 28.28
C ALA A 52 -10.53 -14.76 28.90
N LYS A 53 -10.61 -14.80 30.24
CA LYS A 53 -11.67 -15.53 30.94
C LYS A 53 -13.06 -15.03 30.55
N ASN A 54 -13.29 -13.71 30.51
CA ASN A 54 -14.58 -13.15 30.12
C ASN A 54 -14.96 -13.54 28.68
N GLY A 55 -13.99 -13.48 27.75
CA GLY A 55 -14.21 -13.88 26.36
C GLY A 55 -14.53 -15.38 26.22
N GLN A 56 -13.85 -16.23 26.99
CA GLN A 56 -14.14 -17.67 27.02
C GLN A 56 -15.52 -17.96 27.60
N ASP A 57 -15.91 -17.31 28.69
CA ASP A 57 -17.23 -17.45 29.31
C ASP A 57 -18.34 -16.99 28.36
N PHE A 58 -18.14 -15.86 27.66
CA PHE A 58 -19.05 -15.39 26.61
C PHE A 58 -19.20 -16.42 25.48
N LYS A 59 -18.10 -16.94 24.94
CA LYS A 59 -18.13 -17.96 23.89
C LYS A 59 -18.82 -19.25 24.36
N ASN A 60 -18.59 -19.68 25.59
CA ASN A 60 -19.20 -20.86 26.17
C ASN A 60 -20.71 -20.69 26.39
N GLY A 61 -21.18 -19.46 26.61
CA GLY A 61 -22.59 -19.13 26.71
C GLY A 61 -23.35 -19.16 25.38
N GLU A 62 -22.65 -19.14 24.24
CA GLU A 62 -23.26 -19.26 22.92
C GLU A 62 -23.64 -20.70 22.60
N SER A 63 -24.80 -20.90 21.98
CA SER A 63 -25.22 -22.21 21.49
C SER A 63 -24.26 -22.74 20.41
N PRO A 64 -24.13 -24.07 20.24
CA PRO A 64 -23.25 -24.65 19.22
C PRO A 64 -23.53 -24.11 17.81
N ARG A 65 -24.79 -23.81 17.50
CA ARG A 65 -25.20 -23.19 16.25
C ARG A 65 -24.63 -21.78 16.10
N ASN A 66 -24.79 -20.92 17.11
CA ASN A 66 -24.25 -19.56 17.07
C ASN A 66 -22.72 -19.56 17.01
N GLN A 67 -22.07 -20.47 17.74
CA GLN A 67 -20.62 -20.63 17.68
C GLN A 67 -20.13 -21.01 16.28
N ALA A 68 -20.84 -21.91 15.59
CA ALA A 68 -20.51 -22.29 14.23
C ALA A 68 -20.72 -21.15 13.22
N SER A 69 -21.85 -20.44 13.30
CA SER A 69 -22.18 -19.35 12.39
C SER A 69 -21.31 -18.10 12.56
N ASN A 70 -20.80 -17.85 13.78
CA ASN A 70 -20.02 -16.65 14.10
C ASN A 70 -18.57 -16.99 14.48
N ARG A 71 -18.03 -18.09 13.96
CA ARG A 71 -16.70 -18.61 14.32
C ARG A 71 -15.60 -17.56 14.17
N GLU A 72 -15.64 -16.77 13.11
CA GLU A 72 -14.64 -15.73 12.84
C GLU A 72 -14.69 -14.60 13.88
N LEU A 73 -15.89 -14.08 14.18
CA LEU A 73 -16.06 -13.05 15.21
C LEU A 73 -15.60 -13.57 16.58
N LEU A 74 -16.02 -14.78 16.93
CA LEU A 74 -15.68 -15.40 18.21
C LEU A 74 -14.19 -15.76 18.35
N ALA A 75 -13.44 -15.88 17.24
CA ALA A 75 -12.00 -16.10 17.29
C ALA A 75 -11.26 -14.90 17.89
N THR A 76 -11.75 -13.68 17.65
CA THR A 76 -11.23 -12.45 18.28
C THR A 76 -11.85 -12.24 19.66
N MET A 77 -13.17 -12.41 19.78
CA MET A 77 -13.89 -12.10 21.02
C MET A 77 -13.49 -12.98 22.21
N ILE A 78 -12.90 -14.16 21.97
CA ILE A 78 -12.39 -15.06 23.02
C ILE A 78 -11.29 -14.41 23.87
N ASN A 79 -10.57 -13.41 23.35
CA ASN A 79 -9.55 -12.67 24.11
C ASN A 79 -10.19 -11.79 25.21
N GLY A 80 -11.49 -11.52 25.14
CA GLY A 80 -12.22 -10.70 26.12
C GLY A 80 -11.95 -9.19 26.03
N ASN A 81 -10.88 -8.76 25.35
CA ASN A 81 -10.52 -7.37 25.21
C ASN A 81 -11.47 -6.60 24.28
N ARG A 82 -12.41 -5.83 24.82
CA ARG A 82 -13.38 -5.06 24.02
C ARG A 82 -12.75 -3.95 23.19
N ALA A 83 -11.51 -3.54 23.46
CA ALA A 83 -10.79 -2.57 22.62
C ALA A 83 -10.49 -3.13 21.23
N GLU A 84 -10.34 -4.46 21.10
CA GLU A 84 -10.14 -5.16 19.83
C GLU A 84 -11.45 -5.37 19.05
N TRP A 85 -12.60 -5.12 19.68
CA TRP A 85 -13.90 -5.39 19.07
C TRP A 85 -14.33 -4.20 18.22
N ASP A 86 -14.64 -4.49 16.96
CA ASP A 86 -15.28 -3.51 16.07
C ASP A 86 -16.80 -3.43 16.36
N CYS A 87 -17.46 -2.46 15.74
CA CYS A 87 -18.92 -2.34 15.90
C CYS A 87 -19.69 -3.57 15.43
N SER A 88 -19.20 -4.32 14.44
CA SER A 88 -19.90 -5.52 13.94
C SER A 88 -19.92 -6.59 15.02
N MET A 89 -18.78 -6.81 15.68
CA MET A 89 -18.64 -7.68 16.84
C MET A 89 -19.54 -7.21 18.00
N LEU A 90 -19.56 -5.91 18.28
CA LEU A 90 -20.39 -5.34 19.37
C LEU A 90 -21.89 -5.44 19.08
N PHE A 91 -22.34 -5.21 17.84
CA PHE A 91 -23.73 -5.42 17.46
C PHE A 91 -24.13 -6.88 17.58
N TYR A 92 -23.27 -7.81 17.15
CA TYR A 92 -23.48 -9.23 17.39
C TYR A 92 -23.60 -9.53 18.89
N ALA A 93 -22.63 -9.07 19.68
CA ALA A 93 -22.55 -9.33 21.10
C ALA A 93 -23.80 -8.84 21.86
N ILE A 94 -24.37 -7.70 21.47
CA ILE A 94 -25.52 -7.10 22.17
C ILE A 94 -26.85 -7.63 21.60
N LEU A 95 -27.02 -7.64 20.27
CA LEU A 95 -28.33 -7.91 19.65
C LEU A 95 -28.58 -9.40 19.38
N TYR A 96 -27.54 -10.15 19.03
CA TYR A 96 -27.68 -11.46 18.39
C TYR A 96 -27.07 -12.61 19.18
N SER A 97 -26.24 -12.31 20.19
CA SER A 97 -25.69 -13.31 21.11
C SER A 97 -26.80 -14.01 21.90
N ASP A 98 -26.55 -15.27 22.26
CA ASP A 98 -27.39 -15.99 23.20
C ASP A 98 -27.23 -15.43 24.62
N CYS A 99 -26.04 -14.92 24.96
CA CYS A 99 -25.71 -14.39 26.28
C CYS A 99 -26.49 -13.12 26.65
N ILE A 100 -26.54 -12.14 25.74
CA ILE A 100 -27.18 -10.85 26.00
C ILE A 100 -28.46 -10.72 25.18
N GLY A 101 -28.37 -11.01 23.88
CA GLY A 101 -29.41 -10.73 22.91
C GLY A 101 -30.78 -11.26 23.33
N ARG A 102 -30.88 -12.54 23.72
CA ARG A 102 -32.17 -13.18 24.07
C ARG A 102 -32.96 -12.49 25.17
N GLY A 103 -32.28 -11.88 26.14
CA GLY A 103 -32.90 -11.24 27.30
C GLY A 103 -32.76 -9.72 27.31
N LEU A 104 -32.35 -9.11 26.19
CA LEU A 104 -32.13 -7.67 26.11
C LEU A 104 -33.44 -6.90 26.26
N ASN A 105 -33.41 -5.82 27.05
CA ASN A 105 -34.55 -4.93 27.21
C ASN A 105 -35.02 -4.39 25.84
N VAL A 106 -36.33 -4.36 25.60
CA VAL A 106 -36.91 -3.98 24.30
C VAL A 106 -36.51 -2.56 23.86
N VAL A 107 -36.45 -1.62 24.80
CA VAL A 107 -36.05 -0.23 24.53
C VAL A 107 -34.56 -0.17 24.19
N VAL A 108 -33.70 -0.86 24.95
CA VAL A 108 -32.26 -0.94 24.65
C VAL A 108 -32.04 -1.58 23.29
N ARG A 109 -32.73 -2.70 23.00
CA ARG A 109 -32.66 -3.40 21.70
C ARG A 109 -33.04 -2.48 20.55
N SER A 110 -34.14 -1.74 20.65
CA SER A 110 -34.58 -0.83 19.59
C SER A 110 -33.55 0.26 19.32
N ASN A 111 -33.02 0.88 20.37
CA ASN A 111 -32.01 1.93 20.25
C ASN A 111 -30.70 1.41 19.64
N ILE A 112 -30.23 0.23 20.05
CA ILE A 112 -29.03 -0.37 19.48
C ILE A 112 -29.25 -0.77 18.01
N ASP A 113 -30.45 -1.26 17.66
CA ASP A 113 -30.80 -1.53 16.25
C ASP A 113 -30.87 -0.24 15.41
N ASP A 114 -31.30 0.88 15.98
CA ASP A 114 -31.28 2.18 15.32
C ASP A 114 -29.84 2.69 15.09
N LEU A 115 -28.90 2.47 16.02
CA LEU A 115 -27.48 2.73 15.80
C LEU A 115 -26.90 1.83 14.68
N ARG A 116 -27.30 0.56 14.64
CA ARG A 116 -26.89 -0.38 13.60
C ARG A 116 -27.37 0.06 12.23
N LYS A 117 -28.65 0.44 12.12
CA LYS A 117 -29.23 0.98 10.88
C LYS A 117 -28.59 2.28 10.49
N PHE A 118 -28.28 3.17 11.43
CA PHE A 118 -27.57 4.42 11.15
C PHE A 118 -26.21 4.15 10.49
N ARG A 119 -25.39 3.26 11.07
CA ARG A 119 -24.09 2.87 10.48
C ARG A 119 -24.24 2.24 9.09
N TYR A 120 -25.28 1.43 8.87
CA TYR A 120 -25.46 0.72 7.60
C TYR A 120 -26.10 1.60 6.51
N GLN A 121 -27.25 2.20 6.79
CA GLN A 121 -28.08 2.91 5.81
C GLN A 121 -27.61 4.34 5.57
N ASP A 122 -27.21 5.04 6.64
CA ASP A 122 -26.91 6.46 6.55
C ASP A 122 -25.42 6.71 6.22
N PHE A 123 -24.53 5.75 6.52
CA PHE A 123 -23.08 5.91 6.33
C PHE A 123 -22.47 5.07 5.20
N ALA A 124 -22.79 3.78 5.10
CA ALA A 124 -22.16 2.88 4.10
C ALA A 124 -22.48 3.25 2.64
N HIS A 125 -23.49 4.10 2.42
CA HIS A 125 -23.95 4.52 1.10
C HIS A 125 -23.69 6.01 0.78
N LEU A 126 -22.81 6.70 1.52
CA LEU A 126 -22.37 8.08 1.20
C LEU A 126 -21.19 8.04 0.21
N PRO A 127 -21.41 8.02 -1.12
CA PRO A 127 -20.40 7.55 -2.06
C PRO A 127 -19.35 8.61 -2.43
N ARG A 128 -19.41 9.80 -1.82
CA ARG A 128 -18.63 10.97 -2.26
C ARG A 128 -17.93 11.74 -1.14
N GLY A 129 -17.93 11.22 0.09
CA GLY A 129 -17.27 11.90 1.21
C GLY A 129 -17.83 13.30 1.51
N GLN A 130 -19.12 13.51 1.23
CA GLN A 130 -19.82 14.79 1.37
C GLN A 130 -21.21 14.53 1.95
N ILE A 131 -21.64 15.39 2.88
CA ILE A 131 -22.99 15.38 3.44
C ILE A 131 -23.49 16.82 3.60
N SER A 132 -24.72 17.06 3.13
CA SER A 132 -25.33 18.39 3.24
C SER A 132 -25.70 18.71 4.68
N GLU A 133 -25.68 19.99 5.03
CA GLU A 133 -25.96 20.47 6.38
C GLU A 133 -27.29 19.97 6.96
N PRO A 134 -28.43 19.96 6.22
CA PRO A 134 -29.69 19.44 6.77
C PRO A 134 -29.63 17.94 7.09
N LYS A 135 -28.92 17.15 6.26
CA LYS A 135 -28.73 15.71 6.50
C LYS A 135 -27.83 15.48 7.71
N PHE A 136 -26.76 16.26 7.82
CA PHE A 136 -25.85 16.22 8.96
C PHE A 136 -26.59 16.54 10.27
N GLN A 137 -27.35 17.63 10.35
CA GLN A 137 -28.09 18.00 11.55
C GLN A 137 -29.14 16.94 11.95
N SER A 138 -29.84 16.37 10.97
CA SER A 138 -30.79 15.27 11.21
C SER A 138 -30.09 14.04 11.79
N ALA A 139 -28.96 13.64 11.21
CA ALA A 139 -28.15 12.52 11.69
C ALA A 139 -27.65 12.73 13.13
N ILE A 140 -27.09 13.91 13.43
CA ILE A 140 -26.60 14.25 14.77
C ILE A 140 -27.75 14.23 15.79
N THR A 141 -28.90 14.81 15.45
CA THR A 141 -30.07 14.84 16.35
C THR A 141 -30.55 13.43 16.66
N LYS A 142 -30.64 12.55 15.65
CA LYS A 142 -31.01 11.15 15.82
C LYS A 142 -30.03 10.41 16.73
N LEU A 143 -28.73 10.55 16.47
CA LEU A 143 -27.68 9.93 17.29
C LEU A 143 -27.74 10.40 18.75
N GLN A 144 -27.92 11.70 18.98
CA GLN A 144 -28.01 12.27 20.33
C GLN A 144 -29.22 11.74 21.09
N GLY A 145 -30.38 11.66 20.44
CA GLY A 145 -31.58 11.08 21.05
C GLY A 145 -31.38 9.63 21.45
N VAL A 146 -30.75 8.82 20.59
CA VAL A 146 -30.46 7.40 20.88
C VAL A 146 -29.44 7.26 22.02
N PHE A 147 -28.37 8.07 22.03
CA PHE A 147 -27.38 8.06 23.12
C PHE A 147 -28.04 8.43 24.46
N GLN A 148 -28.87 9.46 24.49
CA GLN A 148 -29.60 9.86 25.70
C GLN A 148 -30.56 8.75 26.17
N ALA A 149 -31.27 8.10 25.25
CA ALA A 149 -32.18 6.99 25.58
C ALA A 149 -31.43 5.77 26.15
N LEU A 150 -30.17 5.58 25.76
CA LEU A 150 -29.27 4.55 26.28
C LEU A 150 -28.53 4.98 27.56
N GLY A 151 -28.70 6.22 28.03
CA GLY A 151 -27.97 6.75 29.18
C GLY A 151 -26.49 7.05 28.90
N LEU A 152 -26.10 7.20 27.64
CA LEU A 152 -24.74 7.49 27.20
C LEU A 152 -24.49 9.01 27.11
N SER A 153 -23.23 9.43 27.28
CA SER A 153 -22.83 10.84 27.17
C SER A 153 -22.88 11.34 25.72
N THR A 154 -23.42 12.53 25.51
CA THR A 154 -23.44 13.20 24.20
C THR A 154 -22.38 14.30 24.07
N VAL A 155 -21.53 14.50 25.08
CA VAL A 155 -20.55 15.60 25.14
C VAL A 155 -19.59 15.56 23.95
N LYS A 156 -18.92 14.42 23.73
CA LYS A 156 -17.98 14.26 22.62
C LYS A 156 -18.64 14.34 21.24
N ILE A 157 -19.90 13.90 21.11
CA ILE A 157 -20.69 14.10 19.88
C ILE A 157 -20.85 15.60 19.60
N GLN A 158 -21.12 16.42 20.62
CA GLN A 158 -21.21 17.88 20.46
C GLN A 158 -19.85 18.53 20.18
N GLU A 159 -18.77 18.02 20.78
CA GLU A 159 -17.40 18.50 20.49
C GLU A 159 -17.04 18.26 19.02
N ILE A 160 -17.23 17.02 18.53
CA ILE A 160 -16.95 16.67 17.13
C ILE A 160 -17.86 17.45 16.17
N ARG A 161 -19.14 17.64 16.52
CA ARG A 161 -20.07 18.48 15.73
C ARG A 161 -19.51 19.87 15.43
N ASN A 162 -18.75 20.45 16.37
CA ASN A 162 -18.21 21.81 16.27
C ASN A 162 -16.76 21.85 15.74
N GLN A 163 -16.15 20.71 15.38
CA GLN A 163 -14.77 20.67 14.89
C GLN A 163 -14.64 21.35 13.52
N ALA A 164 -13.75 22.33 13.41
CA ALA A 164 -13.54 23.10 12.18
C ALA A 164 -12.47 22.49 11.25
N ASN A 165 -11.70 21.51 11.72
CA ASN A 165 -10.64 20.87 10.93
C ASN A 165 -10.39 19.43 11.37
N PHE A 166 -9.78 18.66 10.48
CA PHE A 166 -9.28 17.31 10.73
C PHE A 166 -7.83 17.25 10.25
N SER A 167 -6.92 16.71 11.07
CA SER A 167 -5.49 16.72 10.73
C SER A 167 -5.17 15.75 9.59
N ILE A 168 -4.61 16.27 8.50
CA ILE A 168 -4.05 15.46 7.39
C ILE A 168 -2.52 15.31 7.51
N SER A 169 -1.94 15.58 8.68
CA SER A 169 -0.48 15.64 8.87
C SER A 169 0.28 14.43 8.34
N HIS A 170 -0.26 13.22 8.52
CA HIS A 170 0.31 11.99 7.98
C HIS A 170 0.28 11.93 6.44
N LEU A 171 -0.85 12.22 5.79
CA LEU A 171 -0.90 12.20 4.31
C LEU A 171 -0.04 13.32 3.73
N ASN A 172 0.02 14.48 4.37
CA ASN A 172 0.89 15.58 3.95
C ASN A 172 2.38 15.22 4.08
N LYS A 173 2.75 14.43 5.09
CA LYS A 173 4.10 13.87 5.21
C LYS A 173 4.38 12.86 4.10
N THR A 174 3.45 11.93 3.86
CA THR A 174 3.57 10.94 2.77
C THR A 174 3.69 11.62 1.40
N LEU A 175 2.92 12.67 1.14
CA LEU A 175 2.98 13.42 -0.12
C LEU A 175 4.36 14.04 -0.33
N LYS A 176 4.95 14.65 0.71
CA LYS A 176 6.32 15.19 0.66
C LYS A 176 7.36 14.12 0.39
N GLU A 177 7.20 12.92 0.96
CA GLU A 177 8.10 11.79 0.69
C GLU A 177 7.98 11.31 -0.76
N VAL A 178 6.77 11.21 -1.29
CA VAL A 178 6.53 10.88 -2.70
C VAL A 178 7.17 11.91 -3.63
N ASP A 179 7.01 13.21 -3.35
CA ASP A 179 7.63 14.26 -4.15
C ASP A 179 9.16 14.20 -4.11
N LYS A 180 9.75 13.93 -2.94
CA LYS A 180 11.21 13.73 -2.80
C LYS A 180 11.70 12.56 -3.66
N LEU A 181 11.04 11.41 -3.54
CA LEU A 181 11.40 10.22 -4.33
C LEU A 181 11.25 10.46 -5.83
N LYS A 182 10.22 11.18 -6.25
CA LYS A 182 10.01 11.56 -7.65
C LYS A 182 11.16 12.42 -8.18
N GLN A 183 11.67 13.36 -7.39
CA GLN A 183 12.84 14.17 -7.79
C GLN A 183 14.13 13.34 -7.84
N GLU A 184 14.35 12.43 -6.88
CA GLU A 184 15.51 11.53 -6.91
C GLU A 184 15.50 10.64 -8.16
N VAL A 185 14.34 10.10 -8.53
CA VAL A 185 14.18 9.34 -9.78
C VAL A 185 14.51 10.18 -11.00
N LYS A 186 14.05 11.43 -11.07
CA LYS A 186 14.34 12.33 -12.19
C LYS A 186 15.84 12.62 -12.34
N VAL A 187 16.54 12.86 -11.23
CA VAL A 187 17.99 13.11 -11.25
C VAL A 187 18.75 11.86 -11.70
N LEU A 188 18.35 10.68 -11.25
CA LEU A 188 18.95 9.42 -11.68
C LEU A 188 18.70 9.15 -13.18
N GLU A 189 17.49 9.46 -13.69
CA GLU A 189 17.18 9.38 -15.12
C GLU A 189 18.06 10.33 -15.94
N GLU A 190 18.23 11.58 -15.50
CA GLU A 190 19.10 12.57 -16.17
C GLU A 190 20.59 12.18 -16.14
N GLN A 191 21.07 11.56 -15.04
CA GLN A 191 22.45 11.05 -14.97
C GLN A 191 22.71 9.90 -15.96
N LEU A 192 21.66 9.20 -16.35
CA LEU A 192 21.72 8.03 -17.23
C LEU A 192 21.54 8.37 -18.72
N GLN A 193 21.07 9.59 -19.01
CA GLN A 193 20.97 10.14 -20.36
C GLN A 193 22.21 10.97 -20.68
N ARG A 194 23.02 10.56 -21.68
CA ARG A 194 24.17 11.35 -22.14
C ARG A 194 24.16 11.51 -23.66
N THR A 195 24.41 12.75 -24.10
CA THR A 195 24.57 13.08 -25.53
C THR A 195 25.93 12.62 -26.02
N VAL A 196 25.95 11.73 -27.01
CA VAL A 196 27.15 11.38 -27.78
C VAL A 196 27.27 12.38 -28.94
N THR A 197 28.40 13.05 -29.03
CA THR A 197 28.74 13.98 -30.13
C THR A 197 29.77 13.35 -31.08
N SER A 198 30.29 14.11 -32.07
CA SER A 198 31.39 13.65 -32.94
C SER A 198 32.73 13.47 -32.19
N GLU A 199 32.86 14.01 -30.98
CA GLU A 199 34.01 13.79 -30.10
C GLU A 199 33.94 12.42 -29.40
N ALA A 200 35.09 11.86 -29.01
CA ALA A 200 35.15 10.61 -28.26
C ALA A 200 34.43 10.76 -26.91
N LEU A 201 33.59 9.79 -26.55
CA LEU A 201 32.90 9.75 -25.26
C LEU A 201 33.15 8.42 -24.54
N HIS A 202 33.63 8.52 -23.30
CA HIS A 202 33.72 7.39 -22.39
C HIS A 202 32.62 7.50 -21.34
N LEU A 203 31.76 6.49 -21.26
CA LEU A 203 30.68 6.38 -20.29
C LEU A 203 31.03 5.27 -19.31
N ASP A 204 31.25 5.65 -18.05
CA ASP A 204 31.43 4.72 -16.94
C ASP A 204 30.23 4.83 -15.99
N LEU A 205 29.38 3.80 -16.00
CA LEU A 205 28.19 3.71 -15.16
C LEU A 205 28.50 2.80 -13.98
N ASN A 206 29.13 3.39 -12.96
CA ASN A 206 29.60 2.71 -11.74
C ASN A 206 28.51 1.85 -11.05
N GLU A 207 27.24 2.29 -11.03
CA GLU A 207 26.13 1.52 -10.42
C GLU A 207 25.68 0.30 -11.27
N GLY A 208 26.03 0.28 -12.56
CA GLY A 208 25.77 -0.82 -13.48
C GLY A 208 26.97 -1.74 -13.70
N ALA A 209 28.17 -1.28 -13.36
CA ALA A 209 29.45 -1.89 -13.75
C ALA A 209 29.56 -2.09 -15.27
N ILE A 210 29.11 -1.05 -16.00
CA ILE A 210 29.04 -0.97 -17.47
C ILE A 210 30.03 0.11 -17.92
N HIS A 211 30.89 -0.22 -18.87
CA HIS A 211 31.72 0.76 -19.57
C HIS A 211 31.35 0.78 -21.05
N LEU A 212 31.10 1.97 -21.59
CA LEU A 212 30.78 2.19 -22.98
C LEU A 212 31.76 3.21 -23.55
N THR A 213 32.39 2.86 -24.66
CA THR A 213 33.37 3.74 -25.32
C THR A 213 32.95 4.00 -26.77
N PHE A 214 32.74 5.27 -27.08
CA PHE A 214 32.46 5.78 -28.42
C PHE A 214 33.71 6.46 -28.96
N PRO A 215 34.34 5.92 -30.02
CA PRO A 215 35.43 6.61 -30.71
C PRO A 215 34.99 7.97 -31.32
N PRO A 216 35.94 8.81 -31.77
CA PRO A 216 35.59 9.97 -32.60
C PRO A 216 34.79 9.57 -33.84
N ASP A 217 33.91 10.46 -34.31
CA ASP A 217 33.12 10.33 -35.54
C ASP A 217 32.16 9.12 -35.56
N THR A 218 31.86 8.54 -34.40
CA THR A 218 30.98 7.36 -34.25
C THR A 218 29.54 7.63 -34.70
N VAL A 219 29.06 8.86 -34.52
CA VAL A 219 27.73 9.32 -34.95
C VAL A 219 27.88 10.53 -35.88
N ALA A 220 27.03 10.61 -36.91
CA ALA A 220 27.05 11.71 -37.88
C ALA A 220 26.48 13.02 -37.31
N GLU A 221 25.52 12.89 -36.39
CA GLU A 221 24.89 14.02 -35.69
C GLU A 221 24.93 13.74 -34.17
N PRO A 222 24.99 14.78 -33.32
CA PRO A 222 24.83 14.62 -31.88
C PRO A 222 23.58 13.79 -31.54
N THR A 223 23.80 12.64 -30.92
CA THR A 223 22.77 11.64 -30.63
C THR A 223 22.71 11.39 -29.14
N ASP A 224 21.52 11.52 -28.55
CA ASP A 224 21.31 11.17 -27.15
C ASP A 224 21.26 9.66 -26.98
N ILE A 225 22.25 9.11 -26.28
CA ILE A 225 22.29 7.69 -25.91
C ILE A 225 21.84 7.55 -24.47
N MET A 226 20.87 6.65 -24.25
CA MET A 226 20.33 6.32 -22.95
C MET A 226 20.67 4.87 -22.63
N VAL A 227 21.17 4.62 -21.42
CA VAL A 227 21.60 3.28 -21.01
C VAL A 227 20.84 2.84 -19.77
N TYR A 228 19.78 2.07 -19.92
CA TYR A 228 18.96 1.64 -18.80
C TYR A 228 19.47 0.33 -18.19
N LYS A 229 19.58 0.30 -16.86
CA LYS A 229 19.65 -0.98 -16.13
C LYS A 229 18.26 -1.61 -16.19
N TRP A 230 18.16 -2.76 -16.85
CA TRP A 230 16.89 -3.42 -17.15
C TRP A 230 16.22 -3.92 -15.85
N LYS A 231 14.96 -3.53 -15.60
CA LYS A 231 14.24 -3.74 -14.33
C LYS A 231 13.34 -4.99 -14.32
N TYR A 232 12.86 -5.32 -13.11
CA TYR A 232 11.96 -6.44 -12.78
C TYR A 232 10.74 -6.54 -13.72
N GLY A 233 10.45 -7.73 -14.23
CA GLY A 233 9.31 -8.01 -15.14
C GLY A 233 9.64 -7.94 -16.64
N ALA A 234 10.88 -7.65 -17.00
CA ALA A 234 11.30 -7.53 -18.38
C ALA A 234 11.77 -8.88 -18.98
N CYS A 235 11.80 -8.96 -20.31
CA CYS A 235 12.16 -10.16 -21.07
C CYS A 235 13.56 -10.66 -20.68
N LEU A 236 13.70 -11.96 -20.42
CA LEU A 236 14.96 -12.64 -20.16
C LEU A 236 15.18 -13.72 -21.23
N PRO A 237 16.45 -14.03 -21.57
CA PRO A 237 16.75 -15.13 -22.47
C PRO A 237 16.15 -16.43 -21.91
N GLN A 238 15.62 -17.27 -22.79
CA GLN A 238 15.18 -18.60 -22.41
C GLN A 238 16.42 -19.43 -22.09
N LEU A 239 16.59 -19.80 -20.82
CA LEU A 239 17.75 -20.55 -20.34
C LEU A 239 17.42 -22.05 -20.32
N THR A 240 18.37 -22.85 -20.76
CA THR A 240 18.35 -24.32 -20.60
C THR A 240 18.98 -24.75 -19.27
N GLU A 241 18.94 -26.05 -18.95
CA GLU A 241 19.42 -26.62 -17.66
C GLU A 241 20.90 -26.30 -17.32
N HIS A 242 21.68 -25.85 -18.31
CA HIS A 242 23.11 -25.56 -18.18
C HIS A 242 23.47 -24.10 -18.50
N GLU A 243 22.48 -23.19 -18.51
CA GLU A 243 22.71 -21.77 -18.77
C GLU A 243 22.26 -20.91 -17.58
N ALA A 244 23.01 -19.86 -17.29
CA ALA A 244 22.68 -18.89 -16.26
C ALA A 244 23.01 -17.47 -16.73
N VAL A 245 22.16 -16.51 -16.34
CA VAL A 245 22.48 -15.08 -16.50
C VAL A 245 23.42 -14.67 -15.37
N VAL A 246 24.60 -14.17 -15.74
CA VAL A 246 25.69 -13.88 -14.79
C VAL A 246 26.01 -12.39 -14.68
N SER A 247 25.39 -11.53 -15.49
CA SER A 247 25.56 -10.07 -15.50
C SER A 247 24.21 -9.34 -15.38
N ASN A 248 24.27 -8.01 -15.24
CA ASN A 248 23.08 -7.18 -15.41
C ASN A 248 22.61 -7.22 -16.87
N VAL A 249 21.31 -7.31 -17.10
CA VAL A 249 20.71 -7.02 -18.41
C VAL A 249 20.59 -5.50 -18.55
N ILE A 250 20.93 -4.98 -19.71
CA ILE A 250 20.94 -3.55 -19.99
C ILE A 250 20.21 -3.26 -21.30
N GLU A 251 19.64 -2.07 -21.41
CA GLU A 251 19.11 -1.54 -22.66
C GLU A 251 19.90 -0.30 -23.04
N ILE A 252 20.33 -0.26 -24.30
CA ILE A 252 20.95 0.92 -24.91
C ILE A 252 19.96 1.40 -25.97
N SER A 253 19.51 2.64 -25.87
CA SER A 253 18.58 3.26 -26.81
C SER A 253 19.05 4.65 -27.22
N ALA A 254 18.54 5.13 -28.35
CA ALA A 254 18.86 6.43 -28.92
C ALA A 254 17.58 7.19 -29.27
N ALA A 255 17.52 8.48 -28.94
CA ALA A 255 16.41 9.34 -29.34
C ALA A 255 16.74 10.11 -30.64
N PRO A 256 15.81 10.27 -31.61
CA PRO A 256 14.43 9.80 -31.65
C PRO A 256 14.22 8.79 -32.79
N GLU A 257 14.87 7.63 -32.78
CA GLU A 257 14.68 6.66 -33.87
C GLU A 257 13.84 5.45 -33.43
N VAL A 258 12.72 5.26 -34.13
CA VAL A 258 11.90 4.03 -34.13
C VAL A 258 12.59 2.99 -35.03
N GLY A 259 13.89 2.79 -34.84
CA GLY A 259 14.78 1.97 -35.66
C GLY A 259 16.14 1.79 -34.98
N GLY A 260 16.90 0.77 -35.39
CA GLY A 260 18.22 0.50 -34.84
C GLY A 260 19.25 1.56 -35.27
N LEU A 261 19.95 2.15 -34.31
CA LEU A 261 21.02 3.13 -34.57
C LEU A 261 22.23 2.43 -35.21
N LYS A 262 22.73 2.97 -36.33
CA LYS A 262 23.94 2.47 -36.98
C LYS A 262 25.12 3.41 -36.72
N PHE A 263 26.12 2.91 -36.00
CA PHE A 263 27.36 3.62 -35.77
C PHE A 263 28.29 3.56 -37.00
N ASN A 264 29.04 4.64 -37.23
CA ASN A 264 30.04 4.72 -38.31
C ASN A 264 31.33 3.96 -37.98
N SER A 265 31.55 3.67 -36.70
CA SER A 265 32.71 2.98 -36.16
C SER A 265 32.28 1.98 -35.08
N GLU A 266 33.20 1.09 -34.70
CA GLU A 266 32.95 0.09 -33.68
C GLU A 266 32.89 0.72 -32.28
N VAL A 267 31.79 0.46 -31.56
CA VAL A 267 31.58 0.89 -30.18
C VAL A 267 31.95 -0.25 -29.24
N LYS A 268 32.70 0.05 -28.18
CA LYS A 268 33.08 -0.97 -27.19
C LYS A 268 32.11 -0.94 -26.02
N LEU A 269 31.58 -2.11 -25.66
CA LEU A 269 30.75 -2.35 -24.48
C LEU A 269 31.46 -3.35 -23.57
N VAL A 270 31.64 -2.98 -22.31
CA VAL A 270 32.16 -3.86 -21.27
C VAL A 270 31.11 -4.01 -20.18
N LEU A 271 30.76 -5.26 -19.87
CA LEU A 271 29.83 -5.62 -18.81
C LEU A 271 30.55 -6.46 -17.76
N SER A 272 30.46 -6.05 -16.50
CA SER A 272 30.91 -6.91 -15.42
C SER A 272 29.94 -8.06 -15.19
N HIS A 273 30.47 -9.24 -14.88
CA HIS A 273 29.70 -10.44 -14.57
C HIS A 273 30.24 -11.16 -13.33
N SER A 274 29.37 -11.97 -12.73
CA SER A 274 29.62 -12.70 -11.47
C SER A 274 30.15 -14.13 -11.68
N ALA A 275 30.15 -14.65 -12.90
CA ALA A 275 30.69 -15.99 -13.18
C ALA A 275 32.16 -16.09 -12.74
N ALA A 276 32.52 -17.15 -12.02
CA ALA A 276 33.88 -17.43 -11.57
C ALA A 276 34.14 -18.93 -11.67
N GLY A 277 35.36 -19.33 -12.07
CA GLY A 277 35.74 -20.74 -12.19
C GLY A 277 34.88 -21.47 -13.22
N LEU A 278 35.02 -21.14 -14.50
CA LEU A 278 34.09 -21.59 -15.53
C LEU A 278 34.01 -23.11 -15.73
N GLU A 279 34.95 -23.94 -15.24
CA GLU A 279 34.84 -25.42 -15.16
C GLU A 279 34.27 -26.15 -16.41
N GLY A 280 34.53 -25.62 -17.62
CA GLY A 280 34.03 -26.17 -18.89
C GLY A 280 32.83 -25.43 -19.51
N TYR A 281 32.31 -24.41 -18.82
CA TYR A 281 31.33 -23.45 -19.31
C TYR A 281 32.02 -22.25 -19.99
N GLU A 282 31.26 -21.47 -20.74
CA GLU A 282 31.70 -20.23 -21.39
C GLU A 282 30.78 -19.06 -21.02
N VAL A 283 31.25 -17.83 -21.21
CA VAL A 283 30.45 -16.62 -21.05
C VAL A 283 30.14 -16.08 -22.44
N VAL A 284 28.85 -16.00 -22.78
CA VAL A 284 28.38 -15.44 -24.05
C VAL A 284 27.57 -14.17 -23.82
N LEU A 285 27.71 -13.20 -24.70
CA LEU A 285 26.85 -12.02 -24.73
C LEU A 285 25.66 -12.27 -25.65
N LYS A 286 24.44 -12.18 -25.13
CA LYS A 286 23.21 -12.30 -25.93
C LYS A 286 22.54 -10.94 -26.08
N ARG A 287 22.03 -10.65 -27.28
CA ARG A 287 21.23 -9.45 -27.61
C ARG A 287 19.79 -9.83 -27.91
N LEU A 288 18.84 -9.00 -27.50
CA LEU A 288 17.42 -9.19 -27.82
C LEU A 288 17.14 -8.69 -29.24
N ILE A 289 16.55 -9.54 -30.08
CA ILE A 289 16.24 -9.22 -31.49
C ILE A 289 14.75 -8.95 -31.69
N ASP A 290 13.90 -9.71 -31.00
CA ASP A 290 12.44 -9.59 -31.09
C ASP A 290 11.85 -9.62 -29.68
N LYS A 291 11.35 -8.45 -29.24
CA LYS A 291 10.76 -8.26 -27.92
C LYS A 291 9.40 -8.97 -27.77
N GLU A 292 8.62 -9.09 -28.85
CA GLU A 292 7.31 -9.75 -28.79
C GLU A 292 7.44 -11.26 -28.69
N LYS A 293 8.41 -11.83 -29.41
CA LYS A 293 8.70 -13.27 -29.38
C LYS A 293 9.71 -13.68 -28.32
N ASN A 294 10.27 -12.72 -27.58
CA ASN A 294 11.36 -12.93 -26.63
C ASN A 294 12.54 -13.72 -27.24
N GLN A 295 12.97 -13.33 -28.44
CA GLN A 295 14.06 -14.01 -29.16
C GLN A 295 15.39 -13.29 -28.93
N TRP A 296 16.39 -14.06 -28.53
CA TRP A 296 17.73 -13.62 -28.21
C TRP A 296 18.74 -14.31 -29.12
N GLU A 297 19.79 -13.59 -29.49
CA GLU A 297 20.86 -14.09 -30.35
C GLU A 297 22.22 -13.83 -29.70
N GLU A 298 23.14 -14.78 -29.82
CA GLU A 298 24.52 -14.61 -29.38
C GLU A 298 25.25 -13.60 -30.27
N THR A 299 25.99 -12.69 -29.64
CA THR A 299 26.78 -11.69 -30.33
C THR A 299 28.20 -12.22 -30.52
N ALA A 300 28.62 -12.36 -31.77
CA ALA A 300 29.99 -12.77 -32.10
C ALA A 300 31.01 -11.68 -31.73
N GLY A 301 32.26 -12.08 -31.47
CA GLY A 301 33.35 -11.15 -31.17
C GLY A 301 33.40 -10.63 -29.73
N CYS A 302 32.84 -11.39 -28.78
CA CYS A 302 32.93 -11.05 -27.36
C CYS A 302 34.12 -11.76 -26.72
N ASP A 303 35.01 -11.00 -26.08
CA ASP A 303 36.16 -11.54 -25.37
C ASP A 303 35.95 -11.47 -23.85
N ASP A 304 36.22 -12.58 -23.14
CA ASP A 304 36.31 -12.57 -21.68
C ASP A 304 37.65 -11.92 -21.26
N ILE A 305 37.55 -10.71 -20.71
CA ILE A 305 38.70 -9.89 -20.33
C ILE A 305 39.55 -10.58 -19.25
N ARG A 306 39.01 -11.55 -18.48
CA ARG A 306 39.82 -12.32 -17.51
C ARG A 306 40.82 -13.27 -18.17
N GLN A 307 40.67 -13.56 -19.46
CA GLN A 307 41.53 -14.48 -20.22
C GLN A 307 42.53 -13.76 -21.14
N VAL A 308 42.45 -12.43 -21.25
CA VAL A 308 43.39 -11.63 -22.05
C VAL A 308 44.59 -11.25 -21.19
N SER A 309 45.73 -11.93 -21.39
CA SER A 309 47.00 -11.53 -20.77
C SER A 309 47.55 -10.28 -21.47
N GLY A 310 47.26 -9.08 -20.94
CA GLY A 310 47.86 -7.85 -21.43
C GLY A 310 47.26 -6.59 -20.81
N ASN A 311 48.11 -5.67 -20.35
CA ASN A 311 47.78 -4.39 -19.70
C ASN A 311 47.11 -3.33 -20.62
N ASP A 312 46.40 -3.71 -21.69
CA ASP A 312 46.07 -2.78 -22.78
C ASP A 312 44.70 -2.08 -22.67
N PHE A 313 44.02 -2.11 -21.52
CA PHE A 313 42.65 -1.56 -21.41
C PHE A 313 42.52 -0.23 -20.66
N TYR A 314 43.62 0.46 -20.37
CA TYR A 314 43.55 1.89 -20.02
C TYR A 314 44.09 2.74 -21.18
N PRO A 315 43.23 3.34 -22.02
CA PRO A 315 43.67 4.51 -22.76
C PRO A 315 43.83 5.66 -21.77
N VAL A 316 45.04 6.24 -21.74
CA VAL A 316 45.33 7.56 -21.16
C VAL A 316 44.52 8.63 -21.88
#